data_AF-A0A7X1NXD3-F1
#
_entry.id   AF-A0A7X1NXD3-F1
#
_cell.length_a   1.000
_cell.length_b   1.000
_cell.length_c   1.000
_cell.angle_alpha   90.00
_cell.angle_beta   90.00
_cell.angle_gamma   90.00
#
_symmetry.space_group_name_H-M   'P 1'
#
loop_
_entity.id
_entity.type
_entity.pdbx_description
1 polymer ?
#
loop_
_entity_poly.entity_id
_entity_poly.type
_entity_poly.pdbx_seq_one_letter_code
_entity_poly.pdbx_strand_id
1 'polypeptide(L)'
;MNGVRTDIVSLRMSHCRAQHAAAGAQYHLAVLHYRECLEAAERREDCRAVEFFALKLAECYDAMGLPDKARHFRALACTEGGPLLG
;
A
#
# COMPACT_ATOMS: atom_id res chain seq x y z
N MET A 1 -1.35 26.32 -7.58
CA MET A 1 -1.32 25.40 -6.43
C MET A 1 -0.27 24.35 -6.73
N ASN A 2 0.90 24.48 -6.10
CA ASN A 2 2.07 23.65 -6.37
C ASN A 2 1.79 22.22 -5.92
N GLY A 3 1.50 21.34 -6.87
CA GLY A 3 1.47 19.90 -6.63
C GLY A 3 2.85 19.50 -6.13
N VAL A 4 2.94 19.22 -4.83
CA VAL A 4 4.11 18.57 -4.25
C VAL A 4 4.19 17.21 -4.92
N ARG A 5 4.95 17.14 -6.02
CA ARG A 5 5.43 15.89 -6.61
C ARG A 5 6.04 15.16 -5.44
N THR A 6 5.35 14.14 -4.93
CA THR A 6 5.89 13.32 -3.86
C THR A 6 7.18 12.74 -4.42
N ASP A 7 8.31 13.30 -3.99
CA ASP A 7 9.63 12.98 -4.48
C ASP A 7 9.80 11.47 -4.41
N ILE A 8 10.35 10.88 -5.47
CA ILE A 8 10.58 9.43 -5.53
C ILE A 8 11.43 8.94 -4.35
N VAL A 9 12.26 9.83 -3.80
CA VAL A 9 13.04 9.61 -2.57
C VAL A 9 12.13 9.46 -1.35
N SER A 10 11.13 10.33 -1.19
CA SER A 10 10.14 10.24 -0.09
C SER A 10 9.35 8.93 -0.15
N LEU A 11 8.95 8.50 -1.35
CA LEU A 11 8.27 7.20 -1.55
C LEU A 11 9.17 6.03 -1.15
N ARG A 12 10.43 6.04 -1.60
CA ARG A 12 11.41 5.00 -1.24
C ARG A 12 11.72 4.96 0.24
N MET A 13 11.84 6.11 0.89
CA MET A 13 12.08 6.20 2.34
C MET A 13 10.88 5.68 3.13
N SER A 14 9.65 6.01 2.73
CA SER A 14 8.45 5.46 3.37
C SER A 14 8.31 3.95 3.15
N HIS A 15 8.64 3.43 1.96
CA HIS A 15 8.71 1.99 1.73
C HIS A 15 9.75 1.30 2.61
N CYS A 16 10.96 1.86 2.71
CA CYS A 16 12.02 1.31 3.56
C CYS A 16 11.60 1.27 5.04
N ARG A 17 10.96 2.34 5.55
CA ARG A 17 10.39 2.39 6.89
C ARG A 17 9.29 1.35 7.10
N ALA A 18 8.40 1.19 6.12
CA ALA A 18 7.32 0.20 6.16
C ALA A 18 7.86 -1.24 6.25
N GLN A 19 8.88 -1.57 5.43
CA GLN A 19 9.54 -2.87 5.48
C GLN A 19 10.23 -3.11 6.82
N HIS A 20 10.92 -2.11 7.36
CA HIS A 20 11.59 -2.23 8.65
C HIS A 20 10.60 -2.44 9.80
N ALA A 21 9.49 -1.71 9.80
CA ALA A 21 8.42 -1.88 10.78
C ALA A 21 7.75 -3.26 10.68
N ALA A 22 7.53 -3.77 9.47
CA ALA A 22 6.99 -5.11 9.25
C ALA A 22 7.96 -6.20 9.75
N ALA A 23 9.27 -6.03 9.50
CA ALA A 23 10.30 -6.93 10.01
C ALA A 23 10.39 -6.91 11.55
N GLY A 24 10.14 -5.76 12.18
CA GLY A 24 10.08 -5.60 13.63
C GLY A 24 8.75 -5.99 14.28
N ALA A 25 7.82 -6.64 13.55
CA ALA A 25 6.46 -6.95 13.99
C ALA A 25 5.64 -5.72 14.46
N GLN A 26 6.04 -4.51 14.08
CA GLN A 26 5.34 -3.26 14.33
C GLN A 26 4.30 -3.01 13.23
N TYR A 27 3.35 -3.93 13.07
CA TYR A 27 2.42 -3.95 11.94
C TYR A 27 1.54 -2.70 11.84
N HIS A 28 1.19 -2.05 12.96
CA HIS A 28 0.47 -0.79 12.94
C HIS A 28 1.24 0.34 12.26
N LEU A 29 2.55 0.42 12.51
CA LEU A 29 3.43 1.40 11.88
C LEU A 29 3.70 1.04 10.41
N ALA A 30 3.87 -0.24 10.12
CA ALA A 30 4.00 -0.74 8.75
C ALA A 30 2.79 -0.36 7.90
N VAL A 31 1.57 -0.58 8.42
CA VAL A 31 0.31 -0.21 7.75
C VAL A 31 0.22 1.30 7.50
N LEU A 32 0.61 2.13 8.48
CA LEU A 32 0.62 3.58 8.31
C LEU A 32 1.47 3.97 7.09
N HIS A 33 2.71 3.49 7.03
CA HIS A 33 3.63 3.81 5.95
C HIS A 33 3.24 3.19 4.61
N TYR A 34 2.72 1.96 4.60
CA TYR A 34 2.23 1.35 3.36
C TYR A 34 0.99 2.08 2.80
N ARG A 35 0.13 2.65 3.64
CA ARG A 35 -0.99 3.48 3.18
C ARG A 35 -0.53 4.78 2.54
N GLU A 36 0.49 5.44 3.10
CA GLU A 36 1.10 6.62 2.48
C GLU A 36 1.70 6.28 1.11
N CYS A 37 2.37 5.12 1.00
CA CYS A 37 2.91 4.64 -0.28
C CYS A 37 1.81 4.29 -1.30
N LEU A 38 0.72 3.67 -0.84
CA LEU A 38 -0.44 3.35 -1.68
C LEU A 38 -1.07 4.62 -2.26
N GLU A 39 -1.35 5.62 -1.42
CA GLU A 39 -1.94 6.89 -1.88
C GLU A 39 -1.00 7.62 -2.85
N ALA A 40 0.32 7.57 -2.62
CA ALA A 40 1.29 8.14 -3.53
C ALA A 40 1.38 7.37 -4.86
N ALA A 41 1.17 6.05 -4.85
CA ALA A 41 1.08 5.23 -6.06
C ALA A 41 -0.21 5.51 -6.84
N GLU A 42 -1.35 5.62 -6.16
CA GLU A 42 -2.65 6.00 -6.76
C GLU A 42 -2.57 7.38 -7.40
N ARG A 43 -1.97 8.37 -6.72
CA ARG A 43 -1.74 9.72 -7.27
C ARG A 43 -0.82 9.74 -8.48
N ARG A 44 0.00 8.71 -8.67
CA ARG A 44 0.90 8.55 -9.82
C ARG A 44 0.29 7.67 -10.91
N GLU A 45 -0.91 7.13 -10.70
CA GLU A 45 -1.57 6.17 -11.58
C GLU A 45 -0.68 4.95 -11.88
N ASP A 46 0.17 4.57 -10.91
CA ASP A 46 1.09 3.44 -11.03
C ASP A 46 0.42 2.17 -10.51
N CYS A 47 -0.37 1.56 -11.39
CA CYS A 47 -1.08 0.29 -11.25
C CYS A 47 -0.25 -0.75 -10.47
N ARG A 48 0.97 -1.05 -10.95
CA ARG A 48 1.85 -2.06 -10.34
C ARG A 48 2.26 -1.71 -8.92
N ALA A 49 2.52 -0.43 -8.65
CA ALA A 49 2.85 0.01 -7.30
C ALA A 49 1.63 -0.06 -6.37
N VAL A 50 0.43 0.25 -6.86
CA VAL A 50 -0.84 0.10 -6.14
C VAL A 50 -1.06 -1.38 -5.76
N GLU A 51 -0.96 -2.30 -6.73
CA GLU A 51 -1.07 -3.74 -6.50
C GLU A 51 -0.07 -4.21 -5.43
N PHE A 52 1.19 -3.81 -5.56
CA PHE A 52 2.26 -4.18 -4.63
C PHE A 52 1.98 -3.69 -3.20
N PHE A 53 1.63 -2.42 -3.03
CA PHE A 53 1.36 -1.87 -1.70
C PHE A 53 0.07 -2.41 -1.09
N ALA A 54 -0.96 -2.67 -1.91
CA ALA A 54 -2.19 -3.31 -1.47
C ALA A 54 -1.95 -4.75 -0.97
N LEU A 55 -1.12 -5.54 -1.66
CA LEU A 55 -0.71 -6.86 -1.17
C LEU A 55 0.06 -6.79 0.14
N LYS A 56 0.99 -5.83 0.28
CA LYS A 56 1.75 -5.64 1.53
C LYS A 56 0.86 -5.22 2.70
N LEU A 57 -0.14 -4.38 2.45
CA LEU A 57 -1.17 -4.05 3.45
C LEU A 57 -1.96 -5.29 3.85
N ALA A 58 -2.37 -6.11 2.89
CA ALA A 58 -3.08 -7.34 3.19
C ALA A 58 -2.27 -8.29 4.08
N GLU A 59 -0.99 -8.51 3.78
CA GLU A 59 -0.08 -9.30 4.62
C GLU A 59 0.00 -8.75 6.06
N CYS A 60 0.11 -7.42 6.22
CA CYS A 60 0.15 -6.81 7.55
C CYS A 60 -1.16 -7.00 8.32
N TYR A 61 -2.31 -6.87 7.65
CA TYR A 61 -3.62 -7.10 8.29
C TYR A 61 -3.86 -8.56 8.63
N ASP A 62 -3.40 -9.48 7.80
CA ASP A 62 -3.45 -10.92 8.04
C ASP A 62 -2.63 -11.29 9.28
N ALA A 63 -1.39 -10.77 9.38
CA ALA A 63 -0.52 -10.95 10.54
C ALA A 63 -1.08 -10.34 11.84
N MET A 64 -1.92 -9.32 11.76
CA MET A 64 -2.63 -8.72 12.90
C MET A 64 -3.92 -9.48 13.28
N GLY A 65 -4.30 -10.54 12.57
CA GLY A 65 -5.55 -11.27 12.81
C GLY A 65 -6.79 -10.53 12.30
N LEU A 66 -6.65 -9.69 11.28
CA LEU A 66 -7.73 -8.91 10.65
C LEU A 66 -7.98 -9.39 9.20
N PRO A 67 -8.46 -10.64 9.00
CA PRO A 67 -8.55 -11.27 7.68
C PRO A 67 -9.55 -10.58 6.75
N ASP A 68 -10.65 -10.00 7.25
CA ASP A 68 -11.60 -9.24 6.44
C ASP A 68 -10.96 -8.01 5.79
N LYS A 69 -10.12 -7.28 6.55
CA LYS A 69 -9.35 -6.16 6.02
C LYS A 69 -8.31 -6.65 5.03
N ALA A 70 -7.61 -7.74 5.34
CA ALA A 70 -6.65 -8.33 4.42
C ALA A 70 -7.31 -8.71 3.08
N ARG A 71 -8.50 -9.31 3.11
CA ARG A 71 -9.26 -9.66 1.90
C ARG A 71 -9.65 -8.44 1.08
N HIS A 72 -10.06 -7.34 1.73
CA HIS A 72 -10.37 -6.09 1.03
C HIS A 72 -9.16 -5.55 0.26
N PHE A 73 -7.98 -5.51 0.88
CA PHE A 73 -6.77 -5.05 0.19
C PHE A 73 -6.24 -6.04 -0.84
N ARG A 74 -6.42 -7.36 -0.65
CA ARG A 74 -6.16 -8.34 -1.73
C ARG A 74 -7.07 -8.11 -2.93
N ALA A 75 -8.36 -7.83 -2.70
CA ALA A 75 -9.29 -7.52 -3.79
C ALA A 75 -8.89 -6.24 -4.53
N LEU A 76 -8.44 -5.21 -3.80
CA LEU A 76 -7.90 -3.98 -4.41
C LEU A 76 -6.69 -4.28 -5.31
N ALA A 77 -5.77 -5.13 -4.86
CA ALA A 77 -4.62 -5.57 -5.66
C ALA A 77 -5.01 -6.44 -6.87
N CYS A 78 -6.18 -7.09 -6.87
CA CYS A 78 -6.63 -7.92 -7.97
C CYS A 78 -7.57 -7.19 -8.94
N THR A 79 -7.99 -5.96 -8.64
CA THR A 79 -9.02 -5.25 -9.42
C THR A 79 -8.51 -4.75 -10.78
N GLU A 80 -7.20 -4.78 -11.05
CA GLU A 80 -6.63 -4.38 -12.34
C GLU A 80 -6.67 -5.50 -13.41
N GLY A 81 -7.71 -6.33 -13.35
CA GLY A 81 -8.04 -7.36 -14.34
C GLY A 81 -9.54 -7.52 -14.62
N GLY A 82 -10.40 -6.57 -14.22
CA GLY A 82 -11.85 -6.63 -14.45
C GLY A 82 -12.40 -5.29 -14.94
N PRO A 83 -13.29 -5.28 -15.95
CA PRO A 83 -13.66 -4.08 -16.67
C PRO A 83 -14.42 -3.09 -15.77
N LEU A 84 -14.12 -1.81 -15.97
CA LEU A 84 -15.03 -0.71 -15.70
C LEU A 84 -16.38 -1.02 -16.37
N LEU A 85 -17.32 -1.58 -15.61
CA LEU A 85 -18.72 -1.70 -16.01
C LEU A 85 -19.54 -0.74 -15.14
N GLY A 86 -19.78 0.43 -15.72
CA GLY A 86 -20.96 1.26 -15.51
C GLY A 86 -21.56 1.54 -16.89
#